data_AF-L7L941-F1
#
_entry.id   AF-L7L941-F1
#
_cell.length_a   1.000
_cell.length_b   1.000
_cell.length_c   1.000
_cell.angle_alpha   90.00
_cell.angle_beta   90.00
_cell.angle_gamma   90.00
#
_symmetry.space_group_name_H-M   'P 1'
#
loop_
_entity.id
_entity.type
_entity.pdbx_description
1 polymer ?
#
loop_
_entity_poly.entity_id
_entity_poly.type
_entity_poly.pdbx_seq_one_letter_code
_entity_poly.pdbx_strand_id
1 'polypeptide(L)'
;MATRVDSWIWGIRLTKTRSAAGAACRAGHVQVNGVTAKPATTVAIGDEVRVRLHGRERIVDVVQLISKRASAPVAAECYIDRSPPPPPKEMLAAVPRRDRGAGRPTKRERRQLDRLRGGGLLLAAAALVLTLSACGGDEPIESPAPTRTPKAGTGPLFPRCGGLTTQEVTAATTFAGLKLYVDNPSVCEWRQSDVRSGAVASFNWYRGSPIGRERGLEQLTREEQTVDYETAGYPGFLARHPSVCEVGVQFENDFIEISIADRPVIAGQRTVSQETLCSAAKQLAATSIERAS
;
A
#
# COMPACT_ATOMS: atom_id res chain seq x y z
N MET A 1 -8.59 27.70 7.63
CA MET A 1 -9.82 27.15 7.01
C MET A 1 -10.08 25.79 7.63
N ALA A 2 -11.35 25.39 7.72
CA ALA A 2 -11.75 24.19 8.45
C ALA A 2 -12.89 23.51 7.68
N THR A 3 -12.83 22.19 7.50
CA THR A 3 -13.83 21.43 6.71
C THR A 3 -14.49 20.36 7.58
N ARG A 4 -15.76 20.05 7.33
CA ARG A 4 -16.43 18.94 8.02
C ARG A 4 -15.83 17.58 7.63
N VAL A 5 -15.61 16.71 8.59
CA VAL A 5 -15.02 15.38 8.39
C VAL A 5 -15.81 14.54 7.39
N ASP A 6 -17.15 14.62 7.39
CA ASP A 6 -17.99 13.85 6.47
C ASP A 6 -17.78 14.27 5.00
N SER A 7 -17.70 15.58 4.76
CA SER A 7 -17.36 16.17 3.48
C SER A 7 -15.92 15.85 3.08
N TRP A 8 -14.99 15.88 4.03
CA TRP A 8 -13.58 15.66 3.74
C TRP A 8 -13.28 14.20 3.38
N ILE A 9 -13.72 13.21 4.18
CA ILE A 9 -13.48 11.78 3.88
C ILE A 9 -14.18 11.32 2.59
N TRP A 10 -15.32 11.93 2.25
CA TRP A 10 -15.95 11.76 0.94
C TRP A 10 -15.16 12.43 -0.18
N GLY A 11 -14.65 13.64 0.10
CA GLY A 11 -13.81 14.45 -0.77
C GLY A 11 -12.58 13.68 -1.25
N ILE A 12 -11.86 13.07 -0.30
CA ILE A 12 -10.67 12.25 -0.52
C ILE A 12 -10.98 10.78 -0.88
N ARG A 13 -12.25 10.46 -1.16
CA ARG A 13 -12.70 9.17 -1.70
C ARG A 13 -12.54 7.96 -0.77
N LEU A 14 -12.38 8.15 0.55
CA LEU A 14 -12.47 7.04 1.52
C LEU A 14 -13.88 6.44 1.56
N THR A 15 -14.89 7.24 1.20
CA THR A 15 -16.27 6.76 0.99
C THR A 15 -16.77 7.02 -0.42
N LYS A 16 -17.68 6.16 -0.88
CA LYS A 16 -18.28 6.27 -2.23
C LYS A 16 -19.20 7.49 -2.35
N THR A 17 -19.95 7.81 -1.31
CA THR A 17 -20.93 8.91 -1.29
C THR A 17 -20.84 9.72 0.00
N ARG A 18 -21.26 10.98 -0.04
CA ARG A 18 -21.31 11.86 1.15
C ARG A 18 -22.29 11.33 2.21
N SER A 19 -23.39 10.70 1.79
CA SER A 19 -24.34 10.04 2.69
C SER A 19 -23.68 8.87 3.44
N ALA A 20 -22.84 8.07 2.77
CA ALA A 20 -22.08 7.00 3.41
C ALA A 20 -21.05 7.53 4.41
N ALA A 21 -20.38 8.65 4.11
CA ALA A 21 -19.50 9.32 5.08
C ALA A 21 -20.25 9.74 6.36
N GLY A 22 -21.40 10.40 6.20
CA GLY A 22 -22.22 10.80 7.34
C GLY A 22 -22.75 9.60 8.13
N ALA A 23 -23.11 8.51 7.46
CA ALA A 23 -23.54 7.27 8.12
C ALA A 23 -22.40 6.62 8.92
N ALA A 24 -21.18 6.58 8.35
CA ALA A 24 -20.00 6.05 9.03
C ALA A 24 -19.66 6.86 10.30
N CYS A 25 -19.74 8.19 10.24
CA CYS A 25 -19.56 9.05 11.42
C CYS A 25 -20.60 8.74 12.51
N ARG A 26 -21.89 8.66 12.14
CA ARG A 26 -22.97 8.34 13.10
C ARG A 26 -22.84 6.94 13.72
N ALA A 27 -22.33 5.97 12.96
CA ALA A 27 -22.07 4.62 13.42
C ALA A 27 -20.81 4.48 14.29
N GLY A 28 -20.11 5.59 14.59
CA GLY A 28 -18.88 5.58 15.37
C GLY A 28 -17.69 4.97 14.64
N HIS A 29 -17.74 4.90 13.31
CA HIS A 29 -16.67 4.34 12.48
C HIS A 29 -15.61 5.37 12.06
N VAL A 30 -15.84 6.64 12.40
CA VAL A 30 -14.91 7.73 12.10
C VAL A 30 -14.44 8.36 13.39
N GLN A 31 -13.13 8.53 13.53
CA GLN A 31 -12.51 9.24 14.64
C GLN A 31 -11.59 10.34 14.08
N VAL A 32 -11.50 11.45 14.79
CA VAL A 32 -10.53 12.53 14.55
C VAL A 32 -9.71 12.67 15.84
N ASN A 33 -8.39 12.54 15.74
CA ASN A 33 -7.45 12.58 16.87
C ASN A 33 -7.87 11.64 18.02
N GLY A 34 -8.27 10.41 17.68
CA GLY A 34 -8.70 9.38 18.63
C GLY A 34 -10.12 9.55 19.21
N VAL A 35 -10.84 10.63 18.86
CA VAL A 35 -12.20 10.89 19.36
C VAL A 35 -13.23 10.60 18.28
N THR A 36 -14.28 9.86 18.61
CA THR A 36 -15.39 9.60 17.67
C THR A 36 -16.00 10.89 17.15
N ALA A 37 -16.06 11.01 15.82
CA ALA A 37 -16.45 12.24 15.15
C ALA A 37 -17.92 12.20 14.72
N LYS A 38 -18.65 13.28 15.00
CA LYS A 38 -19.96 13.54 14.38
C LYS A 38 -19.72 13.98 12.93
N PRO A 39 -20.69 13.85 12.01
CA PRO A 39 -20.51 14.26 10.61
C PRO A 39 -20.00 15.71 10.45
N ALA A 40 -20.47 16.62 11.30
CA ALA A 40 -20.09 18.03 11.27
C ALA A 40 -18.80 18.36 12.05
N THR A 41 -18.14 17.37 12.67
CA THR A 41 -16.83 17.58 13.31
C THR A 41 -15.87 18.18 12.30
N THR A 42 -15.16 19.22 12.72
CA THR A 42 -14.24 19.94 11.85
C THR A 42 -12.89 19.24 11.84
N VAL A 43 -12.26 19.17 10.67
CA VAL A 43 -10.87 18.72 10.48
C VAL A 43 -10.00 19.89 10.03
N ALA A 44 -8.76 19.88 10.50
CA ALA A 44 -7.68 20.78 10.18
C ALA A 44 -6.48 20.02 9.63
N ILE A 45 -5.55 20.74 8.98
CA ILE A 45 -4.28 20.16 8.52
C ILE A 45 -3.48 19.71 9.75
N GLY A 46 -2.91 18.51 9.68
CA GLY A 46 -2.20 17.84 10.77
C GLY A 46 -3.06 16.92 11.63
N ASP A 47 -4.39 16.96 11.51
CA ASP A 47 -5.26 16.03 12.23
C ASP A 47 -5.09 14.59 11.73
N GLU A 48 -5.19 13.61 12.63
CA GLU A 48 -5.29 12.20 12.28
C GLU A 48 -6.78 11.83 12.15
N VAL A 49 -7.16 11.24 11.01
CA VAL A 49 -8.51 10.74 10.77
C VAL A 49 -8.48 9.22 10.61
N ARG A 50 -9.19 8.51 11.49
CA ARG A 50 -9.39 7.06 11.39
C ARG A 50 -10.77 6.74 10.86
N VAL A 51 -10.82 5.86 9.86
CA VAL A 51 -12.07 5.44 9.20
C VAL A 51 -12.10 3.93 9.10
N ARG A 52 -13.06 3.29 9.78
CA ARG A 52 -13.26 1.84 9.74
C ARG A 52 -14.39 1.47 8.80
N LEU A 53 -14.08 0.88 7.66
CA LEU A 53 -15.05 0.51 6.62
C LEU A 53 -14.74 -0.88 6.07
N HIS A 54 -15.78 -1.67 5.82
CA HIS A 54 -15.67 -3.00 5.18
C HIS A 54 -14.67 -3.95 5.86
N GLY A 55 -14.60 -3.91 7.19
CA GLY A 55 -13.67 -4.74 7.97
C GLY A 55 -12.20 -4.28 7.90
N ARG A 56 -11.93 -3.10 7.33
CA ARG A 56 -10.60 -2.50 7.24
C ARG A 56 -10.55 -1.15 7.94
N GLU A 57 -9.47 -0.90 8.66
CA GLU A 57 -9.16 0.42 9.21
C GLU A 57 -8.28 1.19 8.22
N ARG A 58 -8.65 2.45 7.99
CA ARG A 58 -7.81 3.43 7.29
C ARG A 58 -7.44 4.53 8.27
N ILE A 59 -6.16 4.84 8.36
CA ILE A 59 -5.62 5.90 9.23
C ILE A 59 -4.93 6.88 8.31
N VAL A 60 -5.38 8.14 8.29
CA VAL A 60 -4.83 9.15 7.38
C VAL A 60 -4.57 10.46 8.11
N ASP A 61 -3.42 11.08 7.86
CA ASP A 61 -3.11 12.42 8.37
C ASP A 61 -3.57 13.46 7.35
N VAL A 62 -4.24 14.53 7.78
CA VAL A 62 -4.74 15.59 6.89
C VAL A 62 -3.58 16.47 6.42
N VAL A 63 -3.34 16.54 5.12
CA VAL A 63 -2.35 17.45 4.50
C VAL A 63 -3.03 18.65 3.85
N GLN A 64 -4.20 18.44 3.25
CA GLN A 64 -4.97 19.50 2.58
C GLN A 64 -6.46 19.37 2.85
N LEU A 65 -7.13 20.52 3.00
CA LEU A 65 -8.57 20.58 3.21
C LEU A 65 -9.31 20.76 1.89
N ILE A 66 -10.16 19.77 1.57
CA ILE A 66 -11.08 19.82 0.42
C ILE A 66 -12.52 19.56 0.86
N SER A 67 -13.46 20.28 0.25
CA SER A 67 -14.90 20.14 0.50
C SER A 67 -15.68 19.56 -0.69
N LYS A 68 -15.05 19.54 -1.88
CA LYS A 68 -15.57 18.91 -3.10
C LYS A 68 -14.84 17.58 -3.35
N ARG A 69 -15.51 16.65 -4.02
CA ARG A 69 -14.91 15.36 -4.38
C ARG A 69 -13.83 15.53 -5.44
N ALA A 70 -12.64 15.07 -5.10
CA ALA A 70 -11.48 15.13 -5.98
C ALA A 70 -11.38 13.88 -6.88
N SER A 71 -10.59 14.02 -7.96
CA SER A 71 -10.09 12.88 -8.72
C SER A 71 -9.17 12.02 -7.84
N ALA A 72 -8.91 10.78 -8.23
CA ALA A 72 -8.02 9.89 -7.46
C ALA A 72 -6.63 10.49 -7.16
N PRO A 73 -5.90 11.10 -8.12
CA PRO A 73 -4.58 11.68 -7.82
C PRO A 73 -4.67 12.88 -6.86
N VAL A 74 -5.61 13.81 -7.09
CA VAL A 74 -5.76 15.00 -6.24
C VAL A 74 -6.21 14.63 -4.82
N ALA A 75 -7.03 13.58 -4.67
CA ALA A 75 -7.42 13.07 -3.37
C ALA A 75 -6.23 12.53 -2.57
N ALA A 76 -5.27 11.87 -3.23
CA ALA A 76 -4.10 11.30 -2.58
C ALA A 76 -3.15 12.36 -2.02
N GLU A 77 -3.11 13.55 -2.63
CA GLU A 77 -2.31 14.69 -2.13
C GLU A 77 -2.87 15.30 -0.84
N CYS A 78 -4.16 15.07 -0.56
CA CYS A 78 -4.81 15.69 0.58
C CYS A 78 -4.51 14.99 1.90
N TYR A 79 -3.85 13.82 1.90
CA TYR A 79 -3.58 13.05 3.11
C TYR A 79 -2.32 12.19 3.01
N ILE A 80 -1.73 11.84 4.17
CA ILE A 80 -0.70 10.80 4.27
C ILE A 80 -1.36 9.53 4.80
N ASP A 81 -1.17 8.39 4.11
CA ASP A 81 -1.74 7.11 4.54
C ASP A 81 -0.85 6.42 5.59
N ARG A 82 -1.37 6.26 6.81
CA ARG A 82 -0.75 5.54 7.93
C ARG A 82 -1.40 4.19 8.20
N SER A 83 -2.25 3.72 7.29
CA SER A 83 -3.02 2.49 7.51
C SER A 83 -2.09 1.27 7.64
N PRO A 84 -2.36 0.34 8.57
CA PRO A 84 -1.56 -0.87 8.68
C PRO A 84 -1.62 -1.68 7.36
N PRO A 85 -0.53 -2.39 7.02
CA PRO A 85 -0.52 -3.25 5.84
C PRO A 85 -1.66 -4.28 5.92
N PRO A 86 -2.26 -4.65 4.77
CA PRO A 86 -3.26 -5.71 4.78
C PRO A 86 -2.68 -6.99 5.41
N PRO A 87 -3.47 -7.77 6.16
CA PRO A 87 -2.99 -9.04 6.68
C PRO A 87 -2.56 -9.96 5.51
N PRO A 88 -1.51 -10.78 5.70
CA PRO A 88 -1.08 -11.75 4.71
C PRO A 88 -2.23 -12.64 4.23
N LYS A 89 -2.28 -12.94 2.93
CA LYS A 89 -3.36 -13.72 2.32
C LYS A 89 -3.51 -15.12 2.93
N GLU A 90 -2.43 -15.70 3.45
CA GLU A 90 -2.42 -16.99 4.16
C GLU A 90 -3.35 -16.98 5.38
N MET A 91 -3.39 -15.90 6.15
CA MET A 91 -4.32 -15.75 7.27
C MET A 91 -5.77 -15.55 6.81
N LEU A 92 -6.00 -14.93 5.64
CA LEU A 92 -7.33 -14.79 5.05
C LEU A 92 -7.83 -16.10 4.41
N ALA A 93 -6.92 -16.95 3.93
CA ALA A 93 -7.21 -18.28 3.37
C ALA A 93 -7.55 -19.31 4.45
N ALA A 94 -7.13 -19.08 5.70
CA ALA A 94 -7.48 -19.90 6.85
C ALA A 94 -8.97 -19.76 7.28
N VAL A 95 -9.74 -18.85 6.67
CA VAL A 95 -11.19 -18.80 6.87
C VAL A 95 -11.80 -20.04 6.20
N PRO A 96 -12.43 -20.96 6.95
CA PRO A 96 -12.99 -22.18 6.38
C PRO A 96 -14.01 -21.84 5.30
N ARG A 97 -13.67 -22.14 4.04
CA ARG A 97 -14.60 -21.99 2.91
C ARG A 97 -15.43 -23.26 2.78
N ARG A 98 -16.75 -23.09 2.74
CA ARG A 98 -17.67 -24.18 2.39
C ARG A 98 -17.88 -24.19 0.87
N ASP A 99 -17.93 -25.38 0.28
CA ASP A 99 -18.11 -25.51 -1.16
C ASP A 99 -19.41 -24.86 -1.64
N ARG A 100 -19.31 -24.16 -2.77
CA ARG A 100 -20.45 -23.49 -3.39
C ARG A 100 -21.45 -24.57 -3.86
N GLY A 101 -22.68 -24.53 -3.34
CA GLY A 101 -23.71 -25.53 -3.61
C GLY A 101 -23.92 -26.56 -2.50
N ALA A 102 -23.10 -26.56 -1.45
CA ALA A 102 -23.20 -27.52 -0.33
C ALA A 102 -24.46 -27.38 0.56
N GLY A 103 -25.40 -26.51 0.18
CA GLY A 103 -26.70 -26.34 0.84
C GLY A 103 -26.65 -25.99 2.33
N ARG A 104 -27.82 -25.99 2.97
CA ARG A 104 -27.95 -25.89 4.43
C ARG A 104 -27.34 -27.14 5.06
N PRO A 105 -26.57 -27.03 6.18
CA PRO A 105 -25.96 -28.19 6.83
C PRO A 105 -26.98 -29.30 7.09
N THR A 106 -26.61 -30.52 6.72
CA THR A 106 -27.42 -31.72 6.99
C THR A 106 -27.59 -31.93 8.50
N LYS A 107 -28.56 -32.75 8.93
CA LYS A 107 -28.79 -33.04 10.36
C LYS A 107 -27.55 -33.61 11.05
N ARG A 108 -26.73 -34.39 10.32
CA ARG A 108 -25.45 -34.94 10.79
C ARG A 108 -24.40 -33.85 10.96
N GLU A 109 -24.22 -33.00 9.96
CA GLU A 109 -23.29 -31.86 10.02
C GLU A 109 -23.69 -30.86 11.11
N ARG A 110 -24.99 -30.57 11.26
CA ARG A 110 -25.49 -29.73 12.35
C ARG A 110 -25.13 -30.32 13.70
N ARG A 111 -25.35 -31.63 13.92
CA ARG A 111 -24.95 -32.32 15.17
C ARG A 111 -23.44 -32.30 15.41
N GLN A 112 -22.62 -32.36 14.35
CA GLN A 112 -21.16 -32.25 14.47
C GLN A 112 -20.74 -30.81 14.83
N LEU A 113 -21.34 -29.80 14.20
CA LEU A 113 -21.13 -28.39 14.54
C LEU A 113 -21.60 -28.08 15.96
N ASP A 114 -22.71 -28.68 16.40
CA ASP A 114 -23.24 -28.54 17.75
C ASP A 114 -22.34 -29.24 18.78
N ARG A 115 -21.71 -30.38 18.45
CA ARG A 115 -20.67 -31.00 19.30
C ARG A 115 -19.40 -30.16 19.41
N LEU A 116 -19.03 -29.45 18.35
CA LEU A 116 -17.90 -28.52 18.37
C LEU A 116 -18.21 -27.23 19.15
N ARG A 117 -19.49 -26.84 19.24
CA ARG A 117 -19.96 -25.64 19.95
C ARG A 117 -20.39 -25.89 21.39
N GLY A 118 -20.87 -27.10 21.70
CA GLY A 118 -21.36 -27.51 23.00
C GLY A 118 -20.32 -28.33 23.76
N GLY A 119 -19.45 -27.63 24.50
CA GLY A 119 -18.72 -28.17 25.66
C GLY A 119 -17.82 -29.38 25.40
N GLY A 120 -16.56 -29.13 25.05
CA GLY A 120 -15.55 -30.19 25.02
C GLY A 120 -14.13 -29.79 24.63
N LEU A 121 -13.87 -28.53 24.22
CA LEU A 121 -12.52 -28.13 23.80
C LEU A 121 -11.56 -27.77 24.95
N LEU A 122 -12.03 -27.75 26.21
CA LEU A 122 -11.16 -27.50 27.36
C LEU A 122 -10.42 -28.75 27.89
N LEU A 123 -10.75 -29.96 27.41
CA LEU A 123 -10.13 -31.19 27.93
C LEU A 123 -9.36 -32.02 26.88
N ALA A 124 -9.61 -31.84 25.58
CA ALA A 124 -8.90 -32.63 24.56
C ALA A 124 -7.54 -32.04 24.12
N ALA A 125 -7.28 -30.76 24.37
CA ALA A 125 -5.95 -30.17 24.13
C ALA A 125 -4.92 -30.56 25.20
N ALA A 126 -5.36 -31.05 26.37
CA ALA A 126 -4.47 -31.47 27.46
C ALA A 126 -3.93 -32.91 27.31
N ALA A 127 -4.53 -33.74 26.44
CA ALA A 127 -4.19 -35.16 26.33
C ALA A 127 -3.17 -35.51 25.23
N LEU A 128 -2.79 -34.55 24.37
CA LEU A 128 -1.78 -34.75 23.30
C LEU A 128 -0.42 -34.13 23.63
N VAL A 129 -0.17 -33.80 24.90
CA VAL A 129 1.10 -33.22 25.39
C VAL A 129 1.83 -34.14 26.40
N LEU A 130 1.36 -35.38 26.61
CA LEU A 130 1.86 -36.26 27.68
C LEU A 130 2.73 -37.46 27.22
N THR A 131 3.38 -37.44 26.06
CA THR A 131 4.25 -38.57 25.66
C THR A 131 5.62 -38.26 25.06
N LEU A 132 6.15 -37.03 25.15
CA LEU A 132 7.57 -36.82 24.85
C LEU A 132 8.24 -35.92 25.89
N SER A 133 8.50 -36.50 27.07
CA SER A 133 9.62 -36.10 27.92
C SER A 133 10.92 -36.60 27.30
N ALA A 134 11.63 -35.74 26.57
CA ALA A 134 13.07 -35.94 26.32
C ALA A 134 13.72 -34.62 25.90
N CYS A 135 14.42 -34.01 26.87
CA CYS A 135 15.52 -33.06 26.74
C CYS A 135 15.31 -31.83 25.82
N GLY A 136 15.01 -30.68 26.42
CA GLY A 136 15.17 -29.37 25.79
C GLY A 136 15.04 -28.29 26.86
N GLY A 137 16.09 -27.50 27.06
CA GLY A 137 16.24 -26.58 28.19
C GLY A 137 15.17 -25.47 28.26
N ASP A 138 14.96 -24.99 29.48
CA ASP A 138 14.17 -23.80 29.80
C ASP A 138 14.82 -22.56 29.16
N GLU A 139 14.38 -22.19 27.97
CA GLU A 139 14.43 -20.79 27.53
C GLU A 139 13.00 -20.23 27.52
N PRO A 140 12.71 -19.17 28.29
CA PRO A 140 11.40 -18.56 28.29
C PRO A 140 11.11 -17.97 26.90
N ILE A 141 9.99 -18.39 26.30
CA ILE A 141 9.47 -17.80 25.07
C ILE A 141 9.09 -16.35 25.38
N GLU A 142 9.96 -15.42 25.02
CA GLU A 142 9.68 -13.99 25.04
C GLU A 142 8.54 -13.73 24.05
N SER A 143 7.38 -13.30 24.57
CA SER A 143 6.31 -12.81 23.72
C SER A 143 6.86 -11.66 22.87
N PRO A 144 6.73 -11.68 21.54
CA PRO A 144 7.23 -10.60 20.71
C PRO A 144 6.59 -9.31 21.22
N ALA A 145 7.43 -8.36 21.62
CA ALA A 145 6.99 -7.05 22.07
C ALA A 145 6.00 -6.48 21.06
N PRO A 146 4.93 -5.78 21.50
CA PRO A 146 3.97 -5.18 20.58
C PRO A 146 4.75 -4.32 19.58
N THR A 147 4.75 -4.71 18.31
CA THR A 147 5.40 -3.97 17.24
C THR A 147 4.84 -2.56 17.29
N ARG A 148 5.66 -1.59 17.76
CA ARG A 148 5.29 -0.18 17.72
C ARG A 148 4.86 0.10 16.29
N THR A 149 3.63 0.56 16.11
CA THR A 149 3.13 0.97 14.80
C THR A 149 4.13 1.99 14.26
N PRO A 150 4.80 1.70 13.13
CA PRO A 150 5.92 2.53 12.73
C PRO A 150 5.41 3.94 12.39
N LYS A 151 6.04 4.97 12.96
CA LYS A 151 5.73 6.36 12.61
C LYS A 151 6.25 6.60 11.20
N ALA A 152 5.37 6.79 10.23
CA ALA A 152 5.77 7.40 8.95
C ALA A 152 6.49 8.73 9.12
N GLY A 153 7.34 8.99 8.14
CA GLY A 153 8.02 10.25 7.95
C GLY A 153 9.33 10.40 8.70
N THR A 154 9.90 9.29 9.15
CA THR A 154 11.28 9.20 9.62
C THR A 154 12.28 8.94 8.48
N GLY A 155 11.80 8.58 7.28
CA GLY A 155 12.62 8.52 6.06
C GLY A 155 12.99 9.90 5.51
N PRO A 156 13.94 9.96 4.55
CA PRO A 156 14.44 11.21 3.99
C PRO A 156 13.33 11.95 3.23
N LEU A 157 13.47 13.26 3.14
CA LEU A 157 12.59 14.10 2.35
C LEU A 157 13.10 14.17 0.92
N PHE A 158 12.27 13.76 -0.03
CA PHE A 158 12.57 13.90 -1.44
C PHE A 158 12.08 15.26 -1.95
N PRO A 159 12.88 15.97 -2.78
CA PRO A 159 12.40 17.11 -3.52
C PRO A 159 11.24 16.72 -4.44
N ARG A 160 10.51 17.71 -4.98
CA ARG A 160 9.48 17.47 -6.01
C ARG A 160 10.00 16.52 -7.09
N CYS A 161 9.23 15.49 -7.42
CA CYS A 161 9.60 14.45 -8.38
C CYS A 161 10.89 13.68 -8.07
N GLY A 162 11.27 13.54 -6.79
CA GLY A 162 12.57 12.96 -6.41
C GLY A 162 13.75 13.86 -6.80
N GLY A 163 13.49 15.13 -7.11
CA GLY A 163 14.47 16.03 -7.70
C GLY A 163 14.78 15.75 -9.17
N LEU A 164 14.02 14.89 -9.85
CA LEU A 164 14.23 14.54 -11.25
C LEU A 164 13.58 15.57 -12.20
N THR A 165 14.32 15.96 -13.23
CA THR A 165 13.81 16.82 -14.31
C THR A 165 13.37 16.00 -15.52
N THR A 166 12.48 16.54 -16.35
CA THR A 166 12.08 15.91 -17.62
C THR A 166 13.29 15.62 -18.53
N GLN A 167 14.29 16.50 -18.53
CA GLN A 167 15.51 16.31 -19.33
C GLN A 167 16.32 15.10 -18.87
N GLU A 168 16.48 14.92 -17.56
CA GLU A 168 17.18 13.76 -16.98
C GLU A 168 16.41 12.47 -17.22
N VAL A 169 15.08 12.48 -17.08
CA VAL A 169 14.23 11.33 -17.35
C VAL A 169 14.29 10.95 -18.84
N THR A 170 14.25 11.92 -19.75
CA THR A 170 14.43 11.68 -21.19
C THR A 170 15.83 11.14 -21.50
N ALA A 171 16.88 11.68 -20.89
CA ALA A 171 18.24 11.24 -21.10
C ALA A 171 18.45 9.79 -20.62
N ALA A 172 17.93 9.45 -19.43
CA ALA A 172 18.06 8.11 -18.87
C ALA A 172 17.25 7.06 -19.64
N THR A 173 16.01 7.38 -20.03
CA THR A 173 15.11 6.42 -20.67
C THR A 173 15.27 6.33 -22.18
N THR A 174 15.93 7.31 -22.81
CA THR A 174 16.00 7.52 -24.27
C THR A 174 14.65 7.82 -24.93
N PHE A 175 13.58 8.00 -24.14
CA PHE A 175 12.25 8.31 -24.67
C PHE A 175 12.17 9.76 -25.16
N ALA A 176 11.95 9.95 -26.46
CA ALA A 176 11.72 11.26 -27.04
C ALA A 176 10.34 11.83 -26.68
N GLY A 177 10.24 13.14 -26.50
CA GLY A 177 8.95 13.83 -26.35
C GLY A 177 8.21 13.64 -25.02
N LEU A 178 8.90 13.18 -23.97
CA LEU A 178 8.32 13.12 -22.64
C LEU A 178 7.92 14.51 -22.13
N LYS A 179 6.74 14.59 -21.52
CA LYS A 179 6.27 15.76 -20.77
C LYS A 179 5.83 15.32 -19.38
N LEU A 180 6.00 16.18 -18.39
CA LEU A 180 5.49 15.95 -17.03
C LEU A 180 3.97 16.12 -17.04
N TYR A 181 3.23 15.03 -16.79
CA TYR A 181 1.77 15.00 -16.80
C TYR A 181 1.17 14.98 -15.40
N VAL A 182 1.84 14.30 -14.48
CA VAL A 182 1.49 14.33 -13.05
C VAL A 182 2.66 15.00 -12.35
N ASP A 183 2.40 16.07 -11.63
CA ASP A 183 3.37 16.79 -10.80
C ASP A 183 2.74 17.03 -9.42
N ASN A 184 2.99 16.11 -8.51
CA ASN A 184 2.61 16.30 -7.12
C ASN A 184 3.74 15.83 -6.17
N PRO A 185 3.67 16.16 -4.86
CA PRO A 185 4.75 15.87 -3.93
C PRO A 185 5.10 14.39 -3.80
N SER A 186 4.14 13.50 -4.03
CA SER A 186 4.29 12.06 -3.83
C SER A 186 4.34 11.28 -5.14
N VAL A 187 3.99 11.88 -6.27
CA VAL A 187 3.90 11.22 -7.56
C VAL A 187 4.28 12.20 -8.66
N CYS A 188 5.22 11.80 -9.49
CA CYS A 188 5.46 12.42 -10.78
C CYS A 188 5.37 11.38 -11.89
N GLU A 189 4.81 11.78 -13.02
CA GLU A 189 4.69 10.90 -14.18
C GLU A 189 4.94 11.65 -15.47
N TRP A 190 5.90 11.16 -16.23
CA TRP A 190 6.25 11.64 -17.56
C TRP A 190 5.67 10.69 -18.60
N ARG A 191 5.04 11.25 -19.64
CA ARG A 191 4.45 10.47 -20.74
C ARG A 191 4.73 11.13 -22.08
N GLN A 192 4.65 10.36 -23.16
CA GLN A 192 4.68 10.88 -24.53
C GLN A 192 3.31 11.42 -24.99
N SER A 193 2.21 10.90 -24.45
CA SER A 193 0.85 11.28 -24.83
C SER A 193 -0.07 11.45 -23.62
N ASP A 194 -1.21 12.12 -23.83
CA ASP A 194 -2.24 12.33 -22.79
C ASP A 194 -2.81 11.01 -22.25
N VAL A 195 -2.78 9.96 -23.09
CA VAL A 195 -3.20 8.60 -22.74
C VAL A 195 -1.98 7.82 -22.23
N ARG A 196 -2.15 6.91 -21.24
CA ARG A 196 -1.07 5.99 -20.80
C ARG A 196 -0.77 4.88 -21.84
N SER A 197 -0.86 5.21 -23.11
CA SER A 197 -0.34 4.43 -24.23
C SER A 197 1.03 4.99 -24.60
N GLY A 198 2.01 4.12 -24.82
CA GLY A 198 3.39 4.52 -25.15
C GLY A 198 4.34 4.51 -23.96
N ALA A 199 5.40 5.31 -24.10
CA ALA A 199 6.48 5.38 -23.12
C ALA A 199 6.07 6.22 -21.90
N VAL A 200 6.30 5.66 -20.71
CA VAL A 200 5.95 6.26 -19.41
C VAL A 200 7.11 6.06 -18.44
N ALA A 201 7.42 7.11 -17.68
CA ALA A 201 8.29 7.04 -16.51
C ALA A 201 7.54 7.62 -15.32
N SER A 202 7.69 7.03 -14.14
CA SER A 202 7.09 7.55 -12.92
C SER A 202 8.06 7.51 -11.74
N PHE A 203 7.86 8.47 -10.84
CA PHE A 203 8.40 8.49 -9.49
C PHE A 203 7.20 8.46 -8.54
N ASN A 204 7.16 7.51 -7.62
CA ASN A 204 6.18 7.45 -6.56
C ASN A 204 6.90 7.42 -5.21
N TRP A 205 6.42 8.21 -4.25
CA TRP A 205 6.93 8.27 -2.90
C TRP A 205 5.80 7.97 -1.92
N TYR A 206 5.96 6.87 -1.21
CA TYR A 206 4.97 6.35 -0.27
C TYR A 206 5.47 6.58 1.15
N ARG A 207 4.84 7.50 1.85
CA ARG A 207 5.15 7.77 3.26
C ARG A 207 4.33 6.85 4.16
N GLY A 208 5.00 6.15 5.09
CA GLY A 208 4.32 5.35 6.11
C GLY A 208 3.82 4.00 5.67
N SER A 209 4.27 3.58 4.50
CA SER A 209 3.96 2.29 3.93
C SER A 209 5.28 1.52 3.82
N PRO A 210 5.51 0.43 4.57
CA PRO A 210 6.69 -0.38 4.37
C PRO A 210 6.63 -1.04 2.98
N ILE A 211 7.79 -1.19 2.33
CA ILE A 211 7.91 -1.69 0.95
C ILE A 211 7.26 -3.07 0.74
N GLY A 212 7.17 -3.88 1.81
CA GLY A 212 6.54 -5.20 1.79
C GLY A 212 5.07 -5.18 1.36
N ARG A 213 4.37 -4.05 1.49
CA ARG A 213 2.98 -3.89 1.02
C ARG A 213 2.87 -3.91 -0.51
N GLU A 214 3.78 -3.23 -1.22
CA GLU A 214 3.77 -3.17 -2.70
C GLU A 214 4.57 -4.31 -3.33
N ARG A 215 5.68 -4.72 -2.69
CA ARG A 215 6.45 -5.91 -3.10
C ARG A 215 5.56 -7.14 -3.23
N GLY A 216 4.58 -7.29 -2.32
CA GLY A 216 3.60 -8.37 -2.40
C GLY A 216 2.70 -8.30 -3.65
N LEU A 217 2.31 -7.13 -4.13
CA LEU A 217 1.47 -6.98 -5.34
C LEU A 217 2.26 -7.24 -6.63
N GLU A 218 3.50 -6.76 -6.69
CA GLU A 218 4.40 -7.01 -7.82
C GLU A 218 4.84 -8.48 -7.87
N GLN A 219 5.16 -9.10 -6.72
CA GLN A 219 5.44 -10.54 -6.64
C GLN A 219 4.25 -11.39 -7.12
N LEU A 220 3.02 -11.01 -6.76
CA LEU A 220 1.80 -11.73 -7.19
C LEU A 220 1.53 -11.66 -8.71
N THR A 221 2.15 -10.73 -9.46
CA THR A 221 1.92 -10.57 -10.91
C THR A 221 3.17 -10.83 -11.75
N ARG A 222 4.37 -10.87 -11.15
CA ARG A 222 5.68 -10.93 -11.82
C ARG A 222 6.71 -11.78 -11.06
N GLU A 223 6.24 -12.81 -10.36
CA GLU A 223 6.98 -13.61 -9.37
C GLU A 223 8.33 -14.15 -9.87
N GLU A 224 8.49 -14.43 -11.17
CA GLU A 224 9.72 -14.99 -11.73
C GLU A 224 10.86 -13.97 -12.01
N GLN A 225 10.62 -12.66 -11.92
CA GLN A 225 11.60 -11.64 -12.36
C GLN A 225 11.85 -10.50 -11.36
N THR A 226 11.36 -10.63 -10.12
CA THR A 226 11.62 -9.67 -9.04
C THR A 226 12.77 -10.16 -8.18
N VAL A 227 13.82 -9.37 -8.06
CA VAL A 227 15.00 -9.70 -7.23
C VAL A 227 15.22 -8.66 -6.14
N ASP A 228 15.89 -9.06 -5.07
CA ASP A 228 16.42 -8.10 -4.10
C ASP A 228 17.43 -7.18 -4.80
N TYR A 229 17.39 -5.92 -4.40
CA TYR A 229 18.22 -4.87 -4.96
C TYR A 229 18.65 -3.93 -3.84
N GLU A 230 19.85 -3.39 -3.94
CA GLU A 230 20.37 -2.40 -3.00
C GLU A 230 20.98 -1.25 -3.80
N THR A 231 20.74 -0.02 -3.35
CA THR A 231 21.35 1.17 -3.91
C THR A 231 21.61 2.20 -2.82
N ALA A 232 22.78 2.84 -2.86
CA ALA A 232 23.22 3.81 -1.85
C ALA A 232 23.08 3.31 -0.38
N GLY A 233 23.24 2.00 -0.14
CA GLY A 233 23.10 1.38 1.18
C GLY A 233 21.65 1.15 1.65
N TYR A 234 20.66 1.40 0.79
CA TYR A 234 19.25 1.18 1.09
C TYR A 234 18.72 -0.08 0.41
N PRO A 235 18.01 -0.95 1.15
CA PRO A 235 17.45 -2.17 0.60
C PRO A 235 16.22 -1.87 -0.25
N GLY A 236 15.94 -2.74 -1.21
CA GLY A 236 14.91 -2.52 -2.21
C GLY A 236 14.62 -3.75 -3.04
N PHE A 237 13.89 -3.56 -4.12
CA PHE A 237 13.66 -4.60 -5.13
C PHE A 237 13.82 -4.04 -6.53
N LEU A 238 14.10 -4.95 -7.46
CA LEU A 238 14.11 -4.70 -8.88
C LEU A 238 13.16 -5.69 -9.54
N ALA A 239 12.02 -5.20 -10.01
CA ALA A 239 11.05 -5.98 -10.77
C ALA A 239 11.30 -5.77 -12.26
N ARG A 240 11.54 -6.86 -12.98
CA ARG A 240 11.78 -6.81 -14.43
C ARG A 240 10.61 -7.41 -15.19
N HIS A 241 10.30 -6.80 -16.33
CA HIS A 241 9.39 -7.33 -17.31
C HIS A 241 9.84 -6.87 -18.70
N PRO A 242 9.51 -7.57 -19.80
CA PRO A 242 10.04 -7.22 -21.11
C PRO A 242 9.68 -5.82 -21.65
N SER A 243 8.72 -5.13 -21.01
CA SER A 243 8.22 -3.80 -21.38
C SER A 243 8.17 -2.81 -20.20
N VAL A 244 8.58 -3.23 -19.00
CA VAL A 244 8.60 -2.36 -17.82
C VAL A 244 9.69 -2.82 -16.86
N CYS A 245 10.37 -1.86 -16.24
CA CYS A 245 11.29 -2.13 -15.16
C CYS A 245 11.02 -1.19 -13.99
N GLU A 246 11.02 -1.74 -12.79
CA GLU A 246 10.63 -1.02 -11.58
C GLU A 246 11.67 -1.23 -10.49
N VAL A 247 12.06 -0.13 -9.86
CA VAL A 247 13.00 -0.11 -8.74
C VAL A 247 12.28 0.48 -7.55
N GLY A 248 12.06 -0.33 -6.53
CA GLY A 248 11.57 0.12 -5.22
C GLY A 248 12.73 0.20 -4.24
N VAL A 249 12.85 1.29 -3.48
CA VAL A 249 13.91 1.47 -2.46
C VAL A 249 13.28 1.91 -1.14
N GLN A 250 13.57 1.17 -0.07
CA GLN A 250 13.00 1.37 1.25
C GLN A 250 13.85 2.28 2.13
N PHE A 251 13.17 3.17 2.85
CA PHE A 251 13.73 4.07 3.86
C PHE A 251 12.91 3.96 5.14
N GLU A 252 13.33 3.07 6.03
CA GLU A 252 12.56 2.75 7.24
C GLU A 252 11.09 2.38 6.92
N ASN A 253 10.16 3.31 7.15
CA ASN A 253 8.72 3.17 6.94
C ASN A 253 8.20 3.85 5.68
N ASP A 254 9.07 4.51 4.94
CA ASP A 254 8.79 5.13 3.66
C ASP A 254 9.47 4.29 2.56
N PHE A 255 9.00 4.38 1.32
CA PHE A 255 9.75 3.88 0.17
C PHE A 255 9.47 4.74 -1.06
N ILE A 256 10.41 4.74 -2.00
CA ILE A 256 10.19 5.29 -3.33
C ILE A 256 10.13 4.16 -4.35
N GLU A 257 9.47 4.44 -5.46
CA GLU A 257 9.38 3.54 -6.60
C GLU A 257 9.59 4.34 -7.89
N ILE A 258 10.55 3.90 -8.70
CA ILE A 258 10.73 4.36 -10.07
C ILE A 258 10.22 3.26 -11.00
N SER A 259 9.27 3.57 -11.87
CA SER A 259 8.77 2.63 -12.90
C SER A 259 8.96 3.21 -14.29
N ILE A 260 9.64 2.47 -15.17
CA ILE A 260 9.90 2.86 -16.56
C ILE A 260 9.26 1.82 -17.46
N ALA A 261 8.28 2.22 -18.27
CA ALA A 261 7.52 1.35 -19.14
C ALA A 261 7.56 1.82 -20.60
N ASP A 262 7.90 0.92 -21.51
CA ASP A 262 7.73 1.08 -22.96
C ASP A 262 6.52 0.23 -23.41
N ARG A 263 5.37 0.87 -23.59
CA ARG A 263 4.12 0.20 -23.99
C ARG A 263 3.72 0.64 -25.39
N PRO A 264 4.32 0.08 -26.45
CA PRO A 264 4.05 0.52 -27.82
C PRO A 264 2.57 0.34 -28.17
N VAL A 265 2.05 1.27 -28.97
CA VAL A 265 0.66 1.25 -29.46
C VAL A 265 0.40 0.02 -30.34
N ILE A 266 1.44 -0.48 -31.02
CA ILE A 266 1.42 -1.68 -31.84
C ILE A 266 2.20 -2.79 -31.12
N ALA A 267 1.53 -3.92 -30.88
CA ALA A 267 2.15 -5.08 -30.24
C ALA A 267 3.39 -5.56 -31.03
N GLY A 268 4.54 -5.64 -30.37
CA GLY A 268 5.79 -6.13 -30.94
C GLY A 268 6.79 -5.05 -31.39
N GLN A 269 6.40 -3.78 -31.50
CA GLN A 269 7.31 -2.66 -31.79
C GLN A 269 7.89 -2.05 -30.51
N ARG A 270 8.66 -2.83 -29.75
CA ARG A 270 9.40 -2.25 -28.62
C ARG A 270 10.50 -1.34 -29.17
N THR A 271 10.60 -0.15 -28.59
CA THR A 271 11.62 0.82 -28.97
C THR A 271 12.87 0.69 -28.12
N VAL A 272 12.73 0.16 -26.89
CA VAL A 272 13.81 0.11 -25.90
C VAL A 272 13.95 -1.30 -25.30
N SER A 273 15.19 -1.74 -25.06
CA SER A 273 15.48 -3.04 -24.46
C SER A 273 15.15 -3.06 -22.96
N GLN A 274 14.84 -4.22 -22.39
CA GLN A 274 14.62 -4.37 -20.95
C GLN A 274 15.82 -3.90 -20.12
N GLU A 275 17.04 -4.13 -20.61
CA GLU A 275 18.27 -3.70 -19.95
C GLU A 275 18.35 -2.17 -19.86
N THR A 276 18.05 -1.46 -20.95
CA THR A 276 18.01 0.00 -20.96
C THR A 276 16.93 0.53 -20.02
N LEU A 277 15.73 -0.07 -19.99
CA LEU A 277 14.66 0.32 -19.04
C LEU A 277 15.13 0.17 -17.59
N CYS A 278 15.76 -0.95 -17.25
CA CYS A 278 16.24 -1.21 -15.91
C CYS A 278 17.44 -0.34 -15.52
N SER A 279 18.34 -0.05 -16.46
CA SER A 279 19.46 0.87 -16.25
C SER A 279 18.93 2.27 -15.91
N ALA A 280 17.95 2.76 -16.69
CA ALA A 280 17.28 4.03 -16.43
C ALA A 280 16.60 4.08 -15.06
N ALA A 281 15.84 3.04 -14.71
CA ALA A 281 15.14 2.97 -13.42
C ALA A 281 16.12 3.03 -12.24
N LYS A 282 17.22 2.27 -12.31
CA LYS A 282 18.28 2.27 -11.28
C LYS A 282 18.98 3.61 -11.17
N GLN A 283 19.35 4.21 -12.30
CA GLN A 283 20.01 5.51 -12.35
C GLN A 283 19.13 6.58 -11.70
N LEU A 284 17.86 6.68 -12.12
CA LEU A 284 16.93 7.69 -11.59
C LEU A 284 16.63 7.47 -10.10
N ALA A 285 16.55 6.22 -9.65
CA ALA A 285 16.42 5.91 -8.23
C ALA A 285 17.65 6.40 -7.44
N ALA A 286 18.87 6.08 -7.89
CA ALA A 286 20.10 6.55 -7.25
C ALA A 286 20.19 8.08 -7.20
N THR A 287 19.89 8.76 -8.32
CA THR A 287 19.84 10.23 -8.38
C THR A 287 18.83 10.82 -7.40
N SER A 288 17.66 10.19 -7.26
CA SER A 288 16.63 10.67 -6.32
C SER A 288 17.10 10.58 -4.87
N ILE A 289 17.85 9.52 -4.54
CA ILE A 289 18.37 9.27 -3.20
C ILE A 289 19.50 10.25 -2.86
N GLU A 290 20.40 10.51 -3.80
CA GLU A 290 21.48 11.50 -3.62
C GLU A 290 20.95 12.90 -3.33
N ARG A 291 19.77 13.23 -3.88
CA ARG A 291 19.11 14.54 -3.72
C ARG A 291 18.17 14.61 -2.52
N ALA A 292 17.99 13.51 -1.79
CA ALA A 292 17.13 13.47 -0.63
C ALA A 292 17.83 14.12 0.59
N SER A 293 17.06 14.80 1.44
CA SER A 293 17.55 15.50 2.65
C SER A 293 17.06 14.86 3.93
#